data_AF-A0A4R6TRZ9-F1
#
_entry.id   AF-A0A4R6TRZ9-F1
#
_cell.length_a   1.000
_cell.length_b   1.000
_cell.length_c   1.000
_cell.angle_alpha   90.00
_cell.angle_beta   90.00
_cell.angle_gamma   90.00
#
_symmetry.space_group_name_H-M   'P 1'
#
loop_
_entity.id
_entity.type
_entity.pdbx_description
1 polymer ?
#
loop_
_entity_poly.entity_id
_entity_poly.type
_entity_poly.pdbx_seq_one_letter_code
_entity_poly.pdbx_strand_id
1 'polypeptide(L)' 'MINHTMRKLRGELSQRDLAKELGIPQSTYAMIETNQRFPRRDLQMKLANYFDVTVDELFFNQIDHESRSKTNSA' A
#
# COMPACT_ATOMS: atom_id res chain seq x y z
N MET A 1 -6.03 -7.59 -5.76
CA MET A 1 -6.64 -6.26 -5.51
C MET A 1 -5.52 -5.24 -5.44
N ILE A 2 -5.71 -4.03 -5.97
CA ILE A 2 -4.71 -2.95 -5.94
C ILE A 2 -4.99 -2.09 -4.70
N ASN A 3 -3.96 -1.65 -3.98
CA ASN A 3 -4.10 -0.64 -2.95
C ASN A 3 -4.52 0.70 -3.59
N HIS A 4 -5.81 1.01 -3.50
CA HIS A 4 -6.40 2.18 -4.15
C HIS A 4 -5.82 3.49 -3.60
N THR A 5 -5.49 3.53 -2.31
CA THR A 5 -4.86 4.68 -1.64
C THR A 5 -3.49 4.97 -2.23
N MET A 6 -2.62 3.96 -2.35
CA MET A 6 -1.28 4.14 -2.93
C MET A 6 -1.33 4.51 -4.42
N ARG A 7 -2.25 3.92 -5.18
CA ARG A 7 -2.48 4.28 -6.59
C ARG A 7 -2.85 5.76 -6.73
N LYS A 8 -3.76 6.23 -5.87
CA LYS A 8 -4.23 7.63 -5.84
C LYS A 8 -3.12 8.59 -5.43
N LEU A 9 -2.38 8.26 -4.38
CA LEU A 9 -1.27 9.10 -3.88
C LEU A 9 -0.10 9.19 -4.86
N ARG A 10 0.19 8.11 -5.61
CA ARG A 10 1.21 8.15 -6.67
C ARG A 10 0.81 9.06 -7.84
N GLY A 11 -0.49 9.19 -8.13
CA GLY A 11 -0.99 9.98 -9.25
C GLY A 11 -0.34 9.57 -10.58
N GLU A 12 0.22 10.56 -11.28
CA GLU A 12 0.87 10.41 -12.59
C GLU A 12 2.31 9.90 -12.51
N LEU A 13 2.94 9.87 -11.33
CA LEU A 13 4.32 9.37 -11.19
C LEU A 13 4.38 7.89 -11.57
N SER A 14 5.40 7.46 -12.32
CA SER A 14 5.55 6.03 -12.57
C SER A 14 5.95 5.30 -11.29
N GLN A 15 5.63 4.00 -11.18
CA GLN A 15 6.11 3.16 -10.07
C GLN A 15 7.64 3.20 -9.94
N ARG A 16 8.35 3.35 -11.07
CA ARG A 16 9.81 3.43 -11.11
C ARG A 16 10.32 4.73 -10.50
N ASP A 17 9.70 5.86 -10.84
CA ASP A 17 10.15 7.18 -10.37
C ASP A 17 9.89 7.31 -8.87
N LEU A 18 8.71 6.91 -8.41
CA LEU A 18 8.39 6.90 -6.99
C LEU A 18 9.29 5.94 -6.20
N ALA A 19 9.56 4.74 -6.72
CA ALA A 19 10.48 3.80 -6.08
C ALA A 19 11.91 4.37 -5.99
N LYS A 20 12.35 5.13 -7.00
CA LYS A 20 13.64 5.82 -7.01
C LYS A 20 13.70 6.90 -5.93
N GLU A 21 12.66 7.72 -5.79
CA GLU A 21 12.55 8.73 -4.73
C GLU A 21 12.52 8.11 -3.34
N LEU A 22 11.82 6.99 -3.19
CA LEU A 22 11.78 6.18 -1.98
C LEU A 22 13.05 5.35 -1.77
N GLY A 23 14.02 5.35 -2.68
CA GLY A 23 15.24 4.53 -2.57
C GLY A 23 14.97 3.04 -2.36
N ILE A 24 13.94 2.49 -3.00
CA ILE A 24 13.57 1.07 -2.95
C ILE A 24 13.55 0.48 -4.37
N PRO A 25 13.65 -0.85 -4.52
CA PRO A 25 13.44 -1.48 -5.82
C PRO A 25 12.01 -1.25 -6.35
N GLN A 26 11.86 -0.97 -7.64
CA GLN A 26 10.55 -0.78 -8.29
C GLN A 26 9.64 -2.01 -8.09
N SER A 27 10.19 -3.22 -8.14
CA SER A 27 9.46 -4.45 -7.82
C SER A 27 8.90 -4.46 -6.40
N THR A 28 9.63 -3.90 -5.43
CA THR A 28 9.16 -3.81 -4.04
C THR A 28 7.96 -2.88 -3.95
N TYR A 29 8.02 -1.71 -4.59
CA TYR A 29 6.87 -0.80 -4.63
C TYR A 29 5.67 -1.45 -5.34
N ALA A 30 5.88 -2.07 -6.49
CA ALA A 30 4.82 -2.72 -7.26
C ALA A 30 4.12 -3.84 -6.48
N MET A 31 4.87 -4.67 -5.74
CA MET A 31 4.29 -5.72 -4.89
C MET A 31 3.47 -5.15 -3.73
N ILE A 32 3.85 -3.99 -3.20
CA ILE A 32 3.09 -3.31 -2.14
C ILE A 32 1.81 -2.70 -2.73
N GLU A 33 1.91 -1.96 -3.83
CA GLU A 33 0.77 -1.32 -4.51
C GLU A 33 -0.26 -2.36 -4.99
N THR A 34 0.17 -3.58 -5.34
CA THR A 34 -0.71 -4.67 -5.77
C THR A 34 -1.13 -5.62 -4.65
N ASN A 35 -0.89 -5.26 -3.38
CA ASN A 35 -1.18 -6.07 -2.20
C ASN A 35 -0.55 -7.48 -2.21
N GLN A 36 0.46 -7.73 -3.06
CA GLN A 36 1.21 -9.00 -3.07
C GLN A 36 2.19 -9.11 -1.89
N ARG A 37 2.60 -7.97 -1.32
CA ARG A 37 3.51 -7.92 -0.18
C ARG A 37 3.12 -6.81 0.78
N PHE A 38 2.94 -7.17 2.05
CA PHE A 38 2.84 -6.19 3.11
C PHE A 38 4.26 -5.70 3.51
N PRO A 39 4.53 -4.37 3.49
CA PRO A 39 5.85 -3.83 3.81
C PRO A 39 6.17 -3.99 5.30
N ARG A 40 7.46 -4.00 5.65
CA ARG A 40 7.92 -3.96 7.05
C ARG A 40 7.70 -2.56 7.66
N ARG A 41 7.70 -2.46 9.00
CA ARG A 41 7.48 -1.23 9.76
C ARG A 41 8.26 -0.03 9.21
N ASP A 42 9.55 -0.18 8.94
CA ASP A 42 10.40 0.91 8.45
C ASP A 42 9.94 1.44 7.09
N LEU A 43 9.53 0.53 6.19
CA LEU A 43 9.03 0.91 4.87
C LEU A 43 7.61 1.48 4.94
N GLN A 44 6.78 0.99 5.87
CA GLN A 44 5.47 1.59 6.15
C GLN A 44 5.63 3.06 6.57
N MET A 45 6.50 3.32 7.56
CA MET A 45 6.79 4.67 8.04
C MET A 45 7.37 5.54 6.93
N LYS A 46 8.26 5.00 6.09
CA LYS A 46 8.84 5.74 4.96
C LYS A 46 7.78 6.16 3.95
N LEU A 47 6.87 5.26 3.60
CA LEU A 47 5.77 5.55 2.66
C LEU A 47 4.79 6.56 3.25
N ALA A 48 4.40 6.39 4.51
CA ALA A 48 3.54 7.30 5.24
C ALA A 48 4.12 8.72 5.26
N ASN A 49 5.40 8.86 5.65
CA ASN A 49 6.10 10.15 5.66
C ASN A 49 6.25 10.76 4.27
N TYR A 50 6.50 9.95 3.23
CA TYR A 50 6.66 10.45 1.86
C TYR A 50 5.34 11.04 1.33
N PHE A 51 4.21 10.41 1.65
CA PHE A 51 2.89 10.85 1.20
C PHE A 51 2.18 11.81 2.16
N ASP A 52 2.82 12.17 3.27
CA ASP A 52 2.26 13.01 4.34
C ASP A 52 0.91 12.48 4.87
N VAL A 53 0.86 11.17 5.12
CA VAL A 53 -0.30 10.46 5.70
C VAL A 53 0.15 9.54 6.82
N THR A 54 -0.79 9.02 7.60
CA THR A 54 -0.50 7.97 8.58
C THR A 54 -0.36 6.59 7.93
N VAL A 55 0.33 5.68 8.61
CA VAL A 55 0.39 4.25 8.22
C VAL A 55 -1.03 3.66 8.14
N ASP A 56 -1.92 4.08 9.03
CA ASP A 56 -3.29 3.61 9.07
C ASP A 56 -4.10 4.08 7.86
N GLU A 57 -3.96 5.33 7.46
CA GLU A 57 -4.58 5.84 6.23
C GLU A 57 -4.09 5.11 4.98
N LEU A 58 -2.82 4.72 4.95
CA LEU A 58 -2.19 4.08 3.80
C LEU A 58 -2.56 2.59 3.64
N PHE A 59 -2.72 1.86 4.75
CA PHE A 59 -2.89 0.40 4.75
C PHE A 59 -4.19 -0.12 5.37
N PHE A 60 -4.84 0.65 6.24
CA PHE A 60 -5.97 0.19 7.06
C PHE A 60 -7.26 0.98 6.84
N ASN A 61 -7.21 2.16 6.20
CA ASN A 61 -8.38 2.96 5.85
C ASN A 61 -9.08 2.50 4.56
N GLN A 62 -8.80 1.27 4.11
CA GLN A 62 -9.61 0.60 3.10
C GLN A 62 -10.79 -0.02 3.83
N ILE A 63 -11.93 0.68 3.82
CA ILE A 63 -13.23 0.05 4.07
C ILE A 63 -13.47 -0.91 2.91
N ASP A 64 -12.74 -2.02 2.90
CA ASP A 64 -13.10 -3.19 2.12
C ASP A 64 -14.30 -3.80 2.85
N HIS A 65 -15.49 -3.39 2.43
CA HIS A 65 -16.70 -4.19 2.62
C HIS A 65 -16.59 -5.48 1.80
N GLU A 66 -15.59 -6.31 2.08
CA GLU A 66 -15.64 -7.73 1.76
C GLU A 66 -16.07 -8.47 3.02
N SER A 67 -17.38 -8.66 3.07
CA SER A 67 -18.09 -9.66 3.83
C SER A 67 -17.24 -10.91 4.12
N ARG A 68 -16.62 -10.96 5.31
CA ARG A 68 -16.45 -12.24 6.03
C ARG A 68 -17.82 -12.69 6.55
N SER A 69 -18.72 -13.04 5.64
CA SER A 69 -19.89 -13.83 5.99
C SER A 69 -19.53 -15.30 5.79
N LYS A 70 -19.33 -15.97 6.93
CA LYS A 70 -19.47 -17.40 7.20
C LYS A 70 -18.39 -18.34 6.65
N THR A 71 -17.49 -18.71 7.55
CA THR A 71 -17.25 -20.13 7.79
C THR A 71 -17.40 -20.37 9.29
N ASN A 72 -18.65 -20.47 9.74
CA ASN A 72 -18.92 -21.21 10.98
C ASN A 72 -18.75 -22.69 10.61
N SER A 73 -17.66 -23.27 11.10
CA SER A 73 -17.57 -24.70 11.35
C SER A 73 -18.62 -25.08 12.41
N ALA A 74 -19.56 -25.94 12.05
CA ALA A 74 -20.22 -26.91 12.92
C ALA A 74 -21.01 -27.88 12.03
#